data_AF-A0A834WVT8-F1
#
_entry.id   AF-A0A834WVT8-F1
#
_cell.length_a   1.000
_cell.length_b   1.000
_cell.length_c   1.000
_cell.angle_alpha   90.00
_cell.angle_beta   90.00
_cell.angle_gamma   90.00
#
_symmetry.space_group_name_H-M   'P 1'
#
loop_
_entity.id
_entity.type
_entity.pdbx_description
1 polymer ?
#
loop_
_entity_poly.entity_id
_entity_poly.type
_entity_poly.pdbx_seq_one_letter_code
_entity_poly.pdbx_strand_id
1 'polypeptide(L)'
;MRNDMISKTTDSQLCKDIRLEFYQYVSWTIGNGHHIKFWEDPWINGLPSLSSIVNSEDLSSIGKTLIEFVDDSGQWKFTDESSSLLDDIKQKILEIRPPNVLLGLDVPNWKPEVNGQFSVNNAYHTISNLSEEPRLTKLASCGGTIRDTTGNWWCEFIANLGSASVLSAELWGIFHGLKTAWEQRFRKVILESDSSLAINHVKSNNTRDNSVHPVAYNIKTLLNNRWDVQLKKISRSANSCADVLAEKGLLMHRGFVLLATPPPYVLQHG
;
A
#
# COMPACT_ATOMS: atom_id res chain seq x y z
N MET A 1 -11.92 -18.51 -21.06
CA MET A 1 -12.71 -18.15 -19.87
C MET A 1 -11.81 -17.29 -18.98
N ARG A 2 -11.97 -15.97 -19.04
CA ARG A 2 -11.29 -15.05 -18.12
C ARG A 2 -12.27 -14.81 -16.97
N ASN A 3 -11.80 -15.04 -15.75
CA ASN A 3 -12.58 -14.83 -14.54
C ASN A 3 -12.73 -13.33 -14.30
N ASP A 4 -13.96 -12.85 -14.39
CA ASP A 4 -14.35 -11.52 -13.94
C ASP A 4 -14.16 -11.44 -12.42
N MET A 5 -13.34 -10.50 -11.95
CA MET A 5 -13.23 -10.16 -10.53
C MET A 5 -14.40 -9.26 -10.16
N ILE A 6 -15.37 -9.82 -9.43
CA ILE A 6 -16.41 -9.05 -8.75
C ILE A 6 -15.96 -8.80 -7.31
N SER A 7 -15.67 -7.54 -6.99
CA SER A 7 -15.47 -7.05 -5.61
C SER A 7 -16.83 -6.62 -5.04
N LYS A 8 -17.24 -7.19 -3.89
CA LYS A 8 -18.43 -6.77 -3.13
C LYS A 8 -18.03 -5.68 -2.14
N THR A 9 -18.73 -4.54 -2.17
CA THR A 9 -18.36 -3.32 -1.44
C THR A 9 -19.23 -3.09 -0.21
N THR A 10 -18.57 -2.96 0.94
CA THR A 10 -18.86 -1.86 1.86
C THR A 10 -17.61 -0.98 1.82
N ASP A 11 -17.55 -0.06 0.85
CA ASP A 11 -16.37 0.77 0.62
C ASP A 11 -16.15 1.72 1.80
N SER A 12 -15.11 1.41 2.59
CA SER A 12 -14.59 2.32 3.60
C SER A 12 -14.05 3.60 2.94
N GLN A 13 -14.03 4.72 3.67
CA GLN A 13 -13.47 5.99 3.16
C GLN A 13 -12.02 5.82 2.66
N LEU A 14 -11.25 4.96 3.34
CA LEU A 14 -9.89 4.57 2.94
C LEU A 14 -9.84 3.91 1.55
N CYS A 15 -10.82 3.08 1.19
CA CYS A 15 -10.90 2.49 -0.16
C CYS A 15 -11.20 3.55 -1.24
N LYS A 16 -11.96 4.60 -0.90
CA LYS A 16 -12.24 5.71 -1.82
C LYS A 16 -11.01 6.59 -2.02
N ASP A 17 -10.26 6.86 -0.96
CA ASP A 17 -9.05 7.69 -1.01
C ASP A 17 -7.93 6.98 -1.79
N ILE A 18 -7.70 5.68 -1.53
CA ILE A 18 -6.75 4.86 -2.30
C ILE A 18 -7.17 4.76 -3.77
N ARG A 19 -8.48 4.69 -4.04
CA ARG A 19 -9.00 4.69 -5.41
C ARG A 19 -8.68 6.00 -6.12
N LEU A 20 -8.87 7.16 -5.48
CA LEU A 20 -8.56 8.46 -6.09
C LEU A 20 -7.07 8.60 -6.42
N GLU A 21 -6.18 8.20 -5.51
CA GLU A 21 -4.73 8.20 -5.74
C GLU A 21 -4.30 7.21 -6.83
N PHE A 22 -5.03 6.11 -7.02
CA PHE A 22 -4.76 5.15 -8.07
C PHE A 22 -5.19 5.67 -9.44
N TYR A 23 -6.36 6.32 -9.51
CA TYR A 23 -6.97 6.78 -10.76
C TYR A 23 -6.15 7.86 -11.48
N GLN A 24 -5.34 8.65 -10.78
CA GLN A 24 -4.46 9.64 -11.42
C GLN A 24 -3.42 9.00 -12.37
N TYR A 25 -3.04 7.74 -12.11
CA TYR A 25 -2.05 6.98 -12.88
C TYR A 25 -2.63 6.09 -13.97
N VAL A 26 -3.96 6.09 -14.11
CA VAL A 26 -4.66 5.38 -15.19
C VAL A 26 -4.92 6.36 -16.33
N SER A 27 -4.76 5.90 -17.57
CA SER A 27 -5.38 6.50 -18.75
C SER A 27 -6.14 5.44 -19.52
N TRP A 28 -7.03 5.84 -20.42
CA TRP A 28 -7.79 4.91 -21.25
C TRP A 28 -7.41 5.01 -22.71
N THR A 29 -7.21 3.86 -23.36
CA THR A 29 -7.25 3.75 -24.82
C THR A 29 -8.69 3.48 -25.24
N ILE A 30 -9.22 4.37 -26.09
CA ILE A 30 -10.58 4.28 -26.59
C ILE A 30 -10.69 3.11 -27.58
N GLY A 31 -11.60 2.18 -27.28
CA GLY A 31 -12.04 1.12 -28.17
C GLY A 31 -13.48 1.37 -28.58
N ASN A 32 -14.41 0.60 -28.02
CA ASN A 32 -15.84 0.70 -28.30
C ASN A 32 -16.57 1.79 -27.50
N GLY A 33 -15.93 2.42 -26.51
CA GLY A 33 -16.46 3.54 -25.72
C GLY A 33 -17.60 3.19 -24.76
N HIS A 34 -17.84 1.91 -24.47
CA HIS A 34 -18.92 1.48 -23.58
C HIS A 34 -18.53 1.44 -22.11
N HIS A 35 -17.23 1.47 -21.79
CA HIS A 35 -16.74 1.38 -20.40
C HIS A 35 -16.14 2.68 -19.89
N ILE A 36 -15.64 3.52 -20.80
CA ILE A 36 -15.05 4.81 -20.44
C ILE A 36 -16.17 5.80 -20.17
N LYS A 37 -16.21 6.34 -18.96
CA LYS A 37 -17.12 7.39 -18.56
C LYS A 37 -16.60 8.74 -19.04
N PHE A 38 -17.45 9.48 -19.76
CA PHE A 38 -17.04 10.71 -20.43
C PHE A 38 -16.49 11.76 -19.46
N TRP A 39 -17.13 11.94 -18.31
CA TRP A 39 -16.75 12.96 -17.33
C TRP A 39 -15.75 12.45 -16.29
N GLU A 40 -15.92 11.22 -15.83
CA GLU A 40 -15.17 10.69 -14.68
C GLU A 40 -13.82 10.06 -15.01
N ASP A 41 -13.66 9.50 -16.22
CA ASP A 41 -12.44 8.77 -16.57
C ASP A 41 -11.39 9.66 -17.27
N PRO A 42 -10.08 9.44 -17.04
CA PRO A 42 -9.01 10.18 -17.69
C PRO A 42 -8.67 9.57 -19.08
N TRP A 43 -9.44 9.91 -20.10
CA TRP A 43 -9.29 9.38 -21.47
C TRP A 43 -8.67 10.37 -22.47
N ILE A 44 -8.43 11.62 -22.05
CA ILE A 44 -7.74 12.63 -22.87
C ILE A 44 -6.27 12.72 -22.44
N ASN A 45 -5.36 12.56 -23.39
CA ASN A 45 -3.93 12.61 -23.10
C ASN A 45 -3.50 13.96 -22.52
N GLY A 46 -2.79 13.91 -21.38
CA GLY A 46 -2.27 15.08 -20.69
C GLY A 46 -3.31 15.88 -19.88
N LEU A 47 -4.55 15.39 -19.78
CA LEU A 47 -5.58 16.00 -18.92
C LEU A 47 -6.06 15.01 -17.84
N PRO A 48 -6.46 15.51 -16.65
CA PRO A 48 -7.22 14.71 -15.69
C PRO A 48 -8.67 14.52 -16.18
N SER A 49 -9.51 13.86 -15.36
CA SER A 49 -10.95 13.72 -15.63
C SER A 49 -11.62 15.07 -15.91
N LEU A 50 -12.56 15.14 -16.85
CA LEU A 50 -13.22 16.40 -17.18
C LEU A 50 -14.00 16.97 -15.97
N SER A 51 -14.57 16.10 -15.13
CA SER A 51 -15.26 16.50 -13.89
C SER A 51 -14.37 17.19 -12.86
N SER A 52 -13.05 17.00 -12.89
CA SER A 52 -12.13 17.73 -12.00
C SER A 52 -11.71 19.09 -12.56
N ILE A 53 -11.94 19.33 -13.85
CA ILE A 53 -11.58 20.57 -14.55
C ILE A 53 -12.78 21.51 -14.60
N VAL A 54 -13.98 20.96 -14.76
CA VAL A 54 -15.23 21.69 -14.90
C VAL A 54 -15.97 21.71 -13.56
N ASN A 55 -16.21 22.89 -13.01
CA ASN A 55 -17.04 23.10 -11.82
C ASN A 55 -18.54 22.99 -12.17
N SER A 56 -18.98 21.81 -12.62
CA SER A 56 -20.38 21.58 -12.99
C SER A 56 -21.11 20.85 -11.84
N GLU A 57 -22.09 21.50 -11.24
CA GLU A 57 -23.06 20.85 -10.33
C GLU A 57 -24.09 19.98 -11.08
N ASP A 58 -23.97 19.87 -12.42
CA ASP A 58 -24.91 19.14 -13.25
C ASP A 58 -24.64 17.63 -13.20
N LEU A 59 -25.31 16.97 -12.25
CA LEU A 59 -25.28 15.52 -12.05
C LEU A 59 -25.96 14.73 -13.17
N SER A 60 -26.67 15.39 -14.11
CA SER A 60 -27.47 14.71 -15.14
C SER A 60 -26.64 13.90 -16.15
N SER A 61 -25.36 14.24 -16.29
CA SER A 61 -24.45 13.65 -17.27
C SER A 61 -23.39 12.75 -16.67
N ILE A 62 -23.33 12.64 -15.34
CA ILE A 62 -22.36 11.79 -14.65
C ILE A 62 -22.68 10.32 -14.94
N GLY A 63 -21.65 9.51 -15.21
CA GLY A 63 -21.79 8.08 -15.51
C GLY A 63 -22.15 7.75 -16.95
N LYS A 64 -22.42 8.74 -17.81
CA LYS A 64 -22.59 8.53 -19.25
C LYS A 64 -21.28 8.10 -19.90
N THR A 65 -21.37 7.13 -20.81
CA THR A 65 -20.20 6.52 -21.47
C THR A 65 -19.79 7.28 -22.73
N LEU A 66 -18.56 7.10 -23.22
CA LEU A 66 -18.05 7.80 -24.41
C LEU A 66 -18.94 7.60 -25.64
N ILE A 67 -19.50 6.40 -25.84
CA ILE A 67 -20.33 6.09 -27.02
C ILE A 67 -21.61 6.94 -27.06
N GLU A 68 -22.09 7.43 -25.93
CA GLU A 68 -23.28 8.30 -25.84
C GLU A 68 -23.00 9.73 -26.33
N PHE A 69 -21.73 10.10 -26.48
CA PHE A 69 -21.28 11.38 -27.04
C PHE A 69 -20.85 11.26 -28.50
N VAL A 70 -21.30 10.20 -29.18
CA VAL A 70 -21.09 9.98 -30.60
C VAL A 70 -22.44 10.02 -31.31
N ASP A 71 -22.50 10.65 -32.49
CA ASP A 71 -23.71 10.66 -33.31
C ASP A 71 -23.88 9.37 -34.12
N ASP A 72 -25.00 9.27 -34.84
CA ASP A 72 -25.32 8.10 -35.67
C ASP A 72 -24.33 7.88 -36.84
N SER A 73 -23.52 8.90 -37.16
CA SER A 73 -22.47 8.83 -38.18
C SER A 73 -21.12 8.36 -37.62
N GLY A 74 -21.03 8.12 -36.31
CA GLY A 74 -19.81 7.70 -35.64
C GLY A 74 -18.85 8.86 -35.35
N GLN A 75 -19.33 10.11 -35.33
CA GLN A 75 -18.54 11.30 -35.03
C GLN A 75 -18.87 11.86 -33.65
N TRP A 76 -17.93 12.59 -33.04
CA TRP A 76 -18.18 13.26 -31.76
C TRP A 76 -19.35 14.23 -31.87
N LYS A 77 -20.24 14.17 -30.89
CA LYS A 77 -21.42 15.01 -30.77
C LYS A 77 -21.35 15.79 -29.47
N PHE A 78 -21.22 17.11 -29.57
CA PHE A 78 -21.36 18.00 -28.43
C PHE A 78 -22.79 18.53 -28.35
N THR A 79 -23.48 18.20 -27.25
CA THR A 79 -24.83 18.64 -26.91
C THR A 79 -24.80 19.59 -25.72
N ASP A 80 -25.99 20.03 -25.27
CA ASP A 80 -26.16 20.89 -24.09
C ASP A 80 -25.44 20.32 -22.85
N GLU A 81 -25.39 18.99 -22.71
CA GLU A 81 -24.67 18.30 -21.64
C GLU A 81 -23.15 18.55 -21.63
N SER A 82 -22.56 18.86 -22.78
CA SER A 82 -21.14 19.17 -22.96
C SER A 82 -20.85 20.66 -23.17
N SER A 83 -21.88 21.50 -23.01
CA SER A 83 -21.78 22.96 -23.20
C SER A 83 -20.77 23.61 -22.23
N SER A 84 -20.60 23.01 -21.05
CA SER A 84 -19.68 23.44 -19.99
C SER A 84 -18.20 23.22 -20.33
N LEU A 85 -17.88 22.46 -21.38
CA LEU A 85 -16.50 22.29 -21.85
C LEU A 85 -15.99 23.58 -22.54
N LEU A 86 -14.79 24.01 -22.15
CA LEU A 86 -14.05 25.06 -22.86
C LEU A 86 -13.72 24.61 -24.30
N ASP A 87 -13.67 25.56 -25.22
CA ASP A 87 -13.44 25.27 -26.65
C ASP A 87 -12.10 24.56 -26.89
N ASP A 88 -11.06 24.90 -26.14
CA ASP A 88 -9.74 24.23 -26.24
C ASP A 88 -9.83 22.74 -25.89
N ILE A 89 -10.69 22.36 -24.94
CA ILE A 89 -10.92 20.96 -24.57
C ILE A 89 -11.73 20.26 -25.65
N LYS A 90 -12.77 20.92 -26.20
CA LYS A 90 -13.55 20.39 -27.33
C LYS A 90 -12.66 20.12 -28.53
N GLN A 91 -11.73 21.02 -28.85
CA GLN A 91 -10.76 20.82 -29.94
C GLN A 91 -9.88 19.60 -29.69
N LYS A 92 -9.34 19.42 -28.48
CA LYS A 92 -8.59 18.21 -28.13
C LYS A 92 -9.41 16.93 -28.28
N ILE A 93 -10.70 16.96 -27.94
CA ILE A 93 -11.58 15.80 -28.12
C ILE A 93 -11.79 15.51 -29.62
N LEU A 94 -11.99 16.54 -30.45
CA LEU A 94 -12.16 16.39 -31.90
C LEU A 94 -10.93 15.78 -32.59
N GLU A 95 -9.73 16.00 -32.04
CA GLU A 95 -8.49 15.36 -32.53
C GLU A 95 -8.40 13.87 -32.15
N ILE A 96 -9.14 13.43 -31.13
CA ILE A 96 -9.19 12.03 -30.72
C ILE A 96 -10.17 11.27 -31.60
N ARG A 97 -9.76 10.07 -32.06
CA ARG A 97 -10.66 9.20 -32.83
C ARG A 97 -11.89 8.82 -31.98
N PRO A 98 -13.13 9.02 -32.47
CA PRO A 98 -14.34 8.59 -31.78
C PRO A 98 -14.34 7.07 -31.51
N PRO A 99 -15.03 6.64 -30.44
CA PRO A 99 -15.29 5.22 -30.18
C PRO A 99 -15.81 4.47 -31.40
N ASN A 100 -15.29 3.27 -31.61
CA ASN A 100 -15.72 2.42 -32.71
C ASN A 100 -15.70 0.95 -32.29
N VAL A 101 -16.81 0.26 -32.50
CA VAL A 101 -16.99 -1.16 -32.13
C VAL A 101 -15.92 -2.06 -32.76
N LEU A 102 -15.39 -1.70 -33.94
CA LEU A 102 -14.33 -2.46 -34.63
C LEU A 102 -12.96 -2.35 -33.95
N LEU A 103 -12.73 -1.38 -33.06
CA LEU A 103 -11.47 -1.21 -32.34
C LEU A 103 -11.35 -2.15 -31.13
N GLY A 104 -12.40 -2.89 -30.80
CA GLY A 104 -12.43 -3.82 -29.67
C GLY A 104 -12.80 -3.14 -28.35
N LEU A 105 -12.40 -3.73 -27.23
CA LEU A 105 -12.74 -3.23 -25.89
C LEU A 105 -11.90 -2.01 -25.52
N ASP A 106 -12.47 -1.12 -24.72
CA ASP A 106 -11.72 -0.06 -24.04
C ASP A 106 -10.63 -0.67 -23.14
N VAL A 107 -9.41 -0.13 -23.20
CA VAL A 107 -8.26 -0.68 -22.47
C VAL A 107 -7.73 0.35 -21.48
N PRO A 108 -7.69 0.03 -20.16
CA PRO A 108 -6.99 0.87 -19.21
C PRO A 108 -5.47 0.69 -19.37
N ASN A 109 -4.74 1.78 -19.47
CA ASN A 109 -3.29 1.82 -19.50
C ASN A 109 -2.75 2.34 -18.18
N TRP A 110 -1.70 1.68 -17.70
CA TRP A 110 -0.91 2.14 -16.56
C TRP A 110 0.14 3.17 -17.02
N LYS A 111 -0.09 4.47 -16.78
CA LYS A 111 0.78 5.58 -17.24
C LYS A 111 2.27 5.42 -16.86
N PRO A 112 2.64 4.90 -15.68
CA PRO A 112 4.04 4.77 -15.27
C PRO A 112 4.87 3.78 -16.11
N GLU A 113 4.24 2.83 -16.80
CA GLU A 113 4.93 1.87 -17.65
C GLU A 113 4.80 2.23 -19.12
N VAL A 114 5.92 2.24 -19.85
CA VAL A 114 5.96 2.58 -21.29
C VAL A 114 5.11 1.61 -22.13
N ASN A 115 4.93 0.37 -21.67
CA ASN A 115 4.11 -0.64 -22.34
C ASN A 115 2.65 -0.69 -21.85
N GLY A 116 2.27 0.18 -20.91
CA GLY A 116 0.92 0.25 -20.33
C GLY A 116 0.52 -0.94 -19.45
N GLN A 117 1.43 -1.89 -19.19
CA GLN A 117 1.09 -3.09 -18.42
C GLN A 117 0.89 -2.78 -16.94
N PHE A 118 -0.24 -3.27 -16.44
CA PHE A 118 -0.57 -3.19 -15.03
C PHE A 118 -0.05 -4.42 -14.28
N SER A 119 0.68 -4.19 -13.18
CA SER A 119 0.92 -5.21 -12.15
C SER A 119 0.68 -4.63 -10.76
N VAL A 120 0.12 -5.44 -9.86
CA VAL A 120 -0.15 -5.02 -8.48
C VAL A 120 1.14 -4.56 -7.78
N ASN A 121 2.25 -5.24 -8.03
CA ASN A 121 3.55 -4.88 -7.45
C ASN A 121 4.04 -3.51 -7.95
N ASN A 122 3.92 -3.23 -9.25
CA ASN A 122 4.37 -1.96 -9.80
C ASN A 122 3.44 -0.78 -9.44
N ALA A 123 2.13 -1.01 -9.43
CA ALA A 123 1.16 -0.02 -8.97
C ALA A 123 1.45 0.39 -7.53
N TYR A 124 1.75 -0.60 -6.69
CA TYR A 124 2.18 -0.39 -5.32
C TYR A 124 3.46 0.46 -5.23
N HIS A 125 4.49 0.14 -6.02
CA HIS A 125 5.75 0.91 -6.04
C HIS A 125 5.61 2.33 -6.58
N THR A 126 4.79 2.52 -7.62
CA THR A 126 4.57 3.83 -8.24
C THR A 126 3.88 4.78 -7.25
N ILE A 127 2.77 4.33 -6.66
CA ILE A 127 1.99 5.13 -5.71
C ILE A 127 2.83 5.43 -4.46
N SER A 128 3.68 4.49 -4.03
CA SER A 128 4.55 4.71 -2.87
C SER A 128 5.71 5.69 -3.12
N ASN A 129 6.13 5.89 -4.38
CA ASN A 129 7.35 6.63 -4.72
C ASN A 129 7.10 8.06 -5.25
N LEU A 130 5.88 8.40 -5.68
CA LEU A 130 5.58 9.68 -6.37
C LEU A 130 4.65 10.64 -5.59
N SER A 131 4.20 10.29 -4.38
CA SER A 131 3.46 11.24 -3.55
C SER A 131 4.42 12.26 -2.92
N GLU A 132 4.51 13.47 -3.49
CA GLU A 132 5.16 14.62 -2.83
C GLU A 132 4.29 15.23 -1.71
N GLU A 133 3.04 14.77 -1.55
CA GLU A 133 2.20 15.03 -0.38
C GLU A 133 2.55 14.05 0.78
N PRO A 134 2.70 14.52 2.03
CA PRO A 134 3.04 13.65 3.14
C PRO A 134 1.82 12.81 3.58
N ARG A 135 1.60 11.66 2.92
CA ARG A 135 1.44 10.30 3.49
C ARG A 135 0.50 9.40 2.66
N LEU A 136 1.09 8.68 1.72
CA LEU A 136 0.95 7.22 1.66
C LEU A 136 2.33 6.54 1.76
N THR A 137 3.22 7.11 2.58
CA THR A 137 4.36 6.36 3.12
C THR A 137 3.80 5.17 3.89
N LYS A 138 4.17 3.94 3.52
CA LYS A 138 3.72 2.70 4.17
C LYS A 138 3.97 2.83 5.66
N LEU A 139 2.91 3.15 6.42
CA LEU A 139 3.03 3.26 7.86
C LEU A 139 3.50 1.91 8.37
N ALA A 140 4.59 1.92 9.11
CA ALA A 140 5.26 0.75 9.59
C ALA A 140 5.27 0.78 11.11
N SER A 141 5.06 -0.39 11.67
CA SER A 141 5.12 -0.65 13.09
C SER A 141 5.67 -2.05 13.28
N CYS A 142 6.14 -2.32 14.49
CA CYS A 142 6.48 -3.67 14.91
C CYS A 142 5.95 -3.88 16.33
N GLY A 143 5.74 -5.15 16.68
CA GLY A 143 5.33 -5.55 18.00
C GLY A 143 5.96 -6.87 18.38
N GLY A 144 5.94 -7.18 19.66
CA GLY A 144 6.46 -8.46 20.13
C GLY A 144 6.15 -8.70 21.59
N THR A 145 6.07 -9.97 21.96
CA THR A 145 5.85 -10.40 23.33
C THR A 145 7.11 -11.04 23.89
N ILE A 146 7.39 -10.79 25.16
CA ILE A 146 8.42 -11.47 25.94
C ILE A 146 7.70 -12.39 26.93
N ARG A 147 8.09 -13.66 26.91
CA ARG A 147 7.55 -14.70 27.78
C ARG A 147 8.68 -15.36 28.56
N ASP A 148 8.36 -15.91 29.73
CA ASP A 148 9.30 -16.70 30.50
C ASP A 148 9.44 -18.14 29.97
N THR A 149 10.28 -18.94 30.61
CA THR A 149 10.53 -20.34 30.19
C THR A 149 9.33 -21.26 30.32
N THR A 150 8.30 -20.87 31.07
CA THR A 150 7.04 -21.61 31.21
C THR A 150 5.98 -21.14 30.23
N GLY A 151 6.31 -20.15 29.38
CA GLY A 151 5.38 -19.53 28.45
C GLY A 151 4.49 -18.46 29.10
N ASN A 152 4.66 -18.18 30.39
CA ASN A 152 3.94 -17.10 31.04
C ASN A 152 4.41 -15.76 30.49
N TRP A 153 3.45 -14.86 30.40
CA TRP A 153 3.67 -13.56 29.82
C TRP A 153 4.47 -12.67 30.77
N TRP A 154 5.52 -12.02 30.26
CA TRP A 154 6.36 -11.10 31.04
C TRP A 154 6.08 -9.65 30.69
N CYS A 155 6.21 -9.29 29.41
CA CYS A 155 5.84 -7.97 28.88
C CYS A 155 5.60 -8.05 27.37
N GLU A 156 5.12 -6.97 26.78
CA GLU A 156 5.13 -6.77 25.33
C GLU A 156 5.62 -5.38 24.99
N PHE A 157 5.95 -5.21 23.72
CA PHE A 157 6.24 -3.92 23.16
C PHE A 157 5.48 -3.69 21.86
N ILE A 158 5.25 -2.41 21.60
CA ILE A 158 4.71 -1.90 20.34
C ILE A 158 5.56 -0.71 19.94
N ALA A 159 5.97 -0.64 18.68
CA ALA A 159 6.68 0.52 18.16
C ALA A 159 6.07 0.97 16.85
N ASN A 160 5.66 2.25 16.78
CA ASN A 160 5.31 2.90 15.53
C ASN A 160 6.58 3.52 14.93
N LEU A 161 6.99 3.01 13.78
CA LEU A 161 8.23 3.34 13.08
C LEU A 161 8.04 4.47 12.06
N GLY A 162 6.82 4.95 11.85
CA GLY A 162 6.54 5.90 10.79
C GLY A 162 6.59 5.22 9.44
N SER A 163 7.61 5.50 8.62
CA SER A 163 7.77 4.87 7.31
C SER A 163 8.95 3.92 7.34
N ALA A 164 8.74 2.65 7.01
CA ALA A 164 9.80 1.66 6.91
C ALA A 164 9.47 0.56 5.89
N SER A 165 10.51 -0.05 5.30
CA SER A 165 10.34 -1.27 4.52
C SER A 165 9.95 -2.45 5.42
N VAL A 166 9.36 -3.50 4.84
CA VAL A 166 9.01 -4.72 5.57
C VAL A 166 10.22 -5.29 6.31
N LEU A 167 11.36 -5.44 5.62
CA LEU A 167 12.59 -5.94 6.24
C LEU A 167 13.08 -5.02 7.37
N SER A 168 12.98 -3.70 7.20
CA SER A 168 13.35 -2.76 8.26
C SER A 168 12.44 -2.89 9.49
N ALA A 169 11.13 -3.03 9.30
CA ALA A 169 10.18 -3.24 10.40
C ALA A 169 10.46 -4.55 11.18
N GLU A 170 10.75 -5.64 10.45
CA GLU A 170 11.15 -6.92 11.05
C GLU A 170 12.44 -6.79 11.88
N LEU A 171 13.46 -6.11 11.34
CA LEU A 171 14.71 -5.86 12.06
C LEU A 171 14.50 -4.96 13.28
N TRP A 172 13.65 -3.95 13.20
CA TRP A 172 13.29 -3.12 14.36
C TRP A 172 12.56 -3.93 15.44
N GLY A 173 11.66 -4.84 15.06
CA GLY A 173 11.02 -5.77 15.99
C GLY A 173 12.04 -6.63 16.74
N ILE A 174 12.99 -7.22 16.01
CA ILE A 174 14.11 -7.98 16.60
C ILE A 174 14.94 -7.11 17.54
N PHE A 175 15.33 -5.91 17.10
CA PHE A 175 16.15 -5.00 17.91
C PHE A 175 15.45 -4.63 19.22
N HIS A 176 14.18 -4.25 19.15
CA HIS A 176 13.40 -3.89 20.33
C HIS A 176 13.24 -5.06 21.29
N GLY A 177 12.88 -6.25 20.81
CA GLY A 177 12.75 -7.44 21.65
C GLY A 177 14.07 -7.81 22.35
N LEU A 178 15.19 -7.80 21.63
CA LEU A 178 16.51 -8.06 22.21
C LEU A 178 16.94 -6.97 23.19
N LYS A 179 16.74 -5.69 22.86
CA LYS A 179 17.12 -4.56 23.72
C LYS A 179 16.34 -4.59 25.02
N THR A 180 15.02 -4.82 24.95
CA THR A 180 14.17 -4.97 26.13
C THR A 180 14.63 -6.15 26.98
N ALA A 181 14.90 -7.32 26.39
CA ALA A 181 15.38 -8.47 27.14
C ALA A 181 16.71 -8.18 27.88
N TRP A 182 17.66 -7.53 27.20
CA TRP A 182 18.93 -7.13 27.78
C TRP A 182 18.78 -6.12 28.93
N GLU A 183 17.95 -5.10 28.75
CA GLU A 183 17.66 -4.07 29.77
C GLU A 183 16.97 -4.67 31.00
N GLN A 184 16.12 -5.67 30.80
CA GLN A 184 15.48 -6.48 31.85
C GLN A 184 16.43 -7.53 32.47
N ARG A 185 17.72 -7.49 32.12
CA ARG A 185 18.80 -8.34 32.66
C ARG A 185 18.71 -9.82 32.28
N PHE A 186 17.89 -10.21 31.30
CA PHE A 186 17.91 -11.57 30.77
C PHE A 186 19.24 -11.86 30.06
N ARG A 187 19.83 -13.02 30.33
CA ARG A 187 21.13 -13.45 29.75
C ARG A 187 21.06 -14.77 28.98
N LYS A 188 19.90 -15.41 28.96
CA LYS A 188 19.60 -16.57 28.13
C LYS A 188 18.29 -16.27 27.43
N VAL A 189 18.32 -16.07 26.12
CA VAL A 189 17.18 -15.58 25.35
C VAL A 189 16.98 -16.46 24.11
N ILE A 190 15.74 -16.82 23.84
CA ILE A 190 15.34 -17.41 22.56
C ILE A 190 14.58 -16.31 21.81
N LEU A 191 15.13 -15.87 20.69
CA LEU A 191 14.47 -14.92 19.80
C LEU A 191 13.73 -15.70 18.71
N GLU A 192 12.41 -15.60 18.72
CA GLU A 192 11.53 -16.21 17.73
C GLU A 192 11.06 -15.17 16.71
N SER A 193 11.14 -15.50 15.42
CA SER A 193 10.62 -14.68 14.32
C SER A 193 10.19 -15.56 13.15
N ASP A 194 9.13 -15.18 12.44
CA ASP A 194 8.69 -15.84 11.21
C ASP A 194 9.41 -15.31 9.96
N SER A 195 10.08 -14.16 10.06
CA SER A 195 10.85 -13.55 8.98
C SER A 195 12.20 -14.23 8.77
N SER A 196 12.24 -15.13 7.79
CA SER A 196 13.48 -15.82 7.40
C SER A 196 14.54 -14.84 6.87
N LEU A 197 14.10 -13.78 6.21
CA LEU A 197 14.99 -12.75 5.68
C LEU A 197 15.69 -12.01 6.83
N ALA A 198 14.93 -11.58 7.85
CA ALA A 198 15.51 -10.88 8.99
C ALA A 198 16.44 -11.78 9.81
N ILE A 199 16.06 -13.04 10.07
CA ILE A 199 16.92 -14.02 10.76
C ILE A 199 18.23 -14.23 9.99
N ASN A 200 18.16 -14.45 8.67
CA ASN A 200 19.36 -14.68 7.86
C ASN A 200 20.27 -13.44 7.82
N HIS A 201 19.67 -12.25 7.77
CA HIS A 201 20.42 -10.99 7.80
C HIS A 201 21.12 -10.74 9.14
N VAL A 202 20.49 -11.09 10.25
CA VAL A 202 21.09 -11.02 11.59
C VAL A 202 22.22 -12.03 11.74
N LYS A 203 22.07 -13.24 11.18
CA LYS A 203 23.12 -14.29 11.19
C LYS A 203 24.28 -13.99 10.24
N SER A 204 24.11 -13.12 9.25
CA SER A 204 25.13 -12.87 8.24
C SER A 204 26.31 -12.09 8.84
N ASN A 205 27.54 -12.56 8.59
CA ASN A 205 28.76 -11.81 8.88
C ASN A 205 29.12 -10.81 7.75
N ASN A 206 28.21 -10.59 6.80
CA ASN A 206 28.46 -9.69 5.68
C ASN A 206 28.40 -8.24 6.17
N THR A 207 29.52 -7.53 6.07
CA THR A 207 29.65 -6.14 6.51
C THR A 207 28.99 -5.15 5.55
N ARG A 208 28.71 -5.55 4.29
CA ARG A 208 28.00 -4.73 3.31
C ARG A 208 26.51 -4.53 3.64
N ASP A 209 25.90 -5.45 4.38
CA ASP A 209 24.50 -5.35 4.82
C ASP A 209 24.27 -4.20 5.84
N ASN A 210 25.32 -3.85 6.58
CA ASN A 210 25.25 -2.85 7.66
C ASN A 210 25.06 -1.42 7.13
N SER A 211 25.41 -1.12 5.87
CA SER A 211 25.23 0.21 5.27
C SER A 211 23.81 0.43 4.75
N VAL A 212 23.05 -0.65 4.48
CA VAL A 212 21.68 -0.59 3.95
C VAL A 212 20.65 -0.53 5.09
N HIS A 213 20.93 -1.20 6.21
CA HIS A 213 20.06 -1.22 7.39
C HIS A 213 20.86 -0.95 8.68
N PRO A 214 20.98 0.32 9.13
CA PRO A 214 21.73 0.67 10.34
C PRO A 214 21.28 -0.08 11.61
N VAL A 215 20.00 -0.47 11.68
CA VAL A 215 19.46 -1.28 12.78
C VAL A 215 20.10 -2.67 12.86
N ALA A 216 20.51 -3.27 11.74
CA ALA A 216 21.19 -4.56 11.72
C ALA A 216 22.56 -4.50 12.43
N TYR A 217 23.28 -3.40 12.29
CA TYR A 217 24.53 -3.16 13.02
C TYR A 217 24.29 -3.11 14.54
N ASN A 218 23.22 -2.42 14.97
CA ASN A 218 22.86 -2.33 16.39
C ASN A 218 22.48 -3.70 16.96
N ILE A 219 21.76 -4.53 16.20
CA ILE A 219 21.44 -5.91 16.58
C ILE A 219 22.72 -6.72 16.76
N LYS A 220 23.64 -6.69 15.80
CA LYS A 220 24.91 -7.43 15.87
C LYS A 220 25.75 -6.99 17.07
N THR A 221 25.80 -5.68 17.33
CA THR A 221 26.47 -5.12 18.51
C THR A 221 25.85 -5.66 19.81
N LEU A 222 24.51 -5.71 19.87
CA LEU A 222 23.78 -6.21 21.02
C LEU A 222 24.00 -7.73 21.22
N LEU A 223 24.04 -8.51 20.15
CA LEU A 223 24.33 -9.94 20.19
C LEU A 223 25.75 -10.25 20.69
N ASN A 224 26.72 -9.35 20.48
CA ASN A 224 28.08 -9.49 20.98
C ASN A 224 28.24 -9.20 22.49
N ASN A 225 27.16 -8.82 23.18
CA ASN A 225 27.20 -8.66 24.63
C ASN A 225 27.41 -10.00 25.36
N ARG A 226 27.64 -9.94 26.68
CA ARG A 226 27.80 -11.13 27.52
C ARG A 226 26.45 -11.77 27.88
N TRP A 227 25.88 -12.52 26.94
CA TRP A 227 24.65 -13.32 27.05
C TRP A 227 24.60 -14.41 25.98
N ASP A 228 23.71 -15.38 26.15
CA ASP A 228 23.42 -16.46 25.22
C ASP A 228 22.07 -16.18 24.52
N VAL A 229 22.10 -16.07 23.19
CA VAL A 229 20.93 -15.77 22.37
C VAL A 229 20.78 -16.81 21.27
N GLN A 230 19.65 -17.49 21.24
CA GLN A 230 19.31 -18.47 20.22
C GLN A 230 18.27 -17.88 19.26
N LEU A 231 18.59 -17.84 17.97
CA LEU A 231 17.70 -17.38 16.91
C LEU A 231 16.91 -18.55 16.34
N LYS A 232 15.59 -18.55 16.54
CA LYS A 232 14.68 -19.61 16.11
C LYS A 232 13.65 -19.08 15.12
N LYS A 233 13.53 -19.75 13.98
CA LYS A 233 12.45 -19.47 13.02
C LYS A 233 11.17 -20.13 13.51
N ILE A 234 10.07 -19.40 13.47
CA ILE A 234 8.73 -19.91 13.77
C ILE A 234 7.81 -19.80 12.55
N SER A 235 6.64 -20.45 12.63
CA SER A 235 5.59 -20.28 11.64
C SER A 235 4.87 -18.95 11.87
N ARG A 236 4.30 -18.37 10.81
CA ARG A 236 3.51 -17.14 10.91
C ARG A 236 2.34 -17.25 11.89
N SER A 237 1.67 -18.41 11.93
CA SER A 237 0.59 -18.68 12.88
C SER A 237 1.06 -18.67 14.34
N ALA A 238 2.32 -19.02 14.61
CA ALA A 238 2.89 -18.94 15.95
C ALA A 238 3.34 -17.50 16.32
N ASN A 239 3.42 -16.59 15.36
CA ASN A 239 3.80 -15.19 15.56
C ASN A 239 2.58 -14.24 15.64
N SER A 240 1.37 -14.78 15.77
CA SER A 240 0.12 -14.01 15.71
C SER A 240 0.01 -12.90 16.76
N CYS A 241 0.57 -13.09 17.95
CA CYS A 241 0.59 -12.02 18.97
C CYS A 241 1.39 -10.80 18.49
N ALA A 242 2.54 -11.01 17.86
CA ALA A 242 3.39 -9.93 17.35
C ALA A 242 2.73 -9.21 16.17
N ASP A 243 2.06 -9.96 15.28
CA ASP A 243 1.30 -9.41 14.14
C ASP A 243 0.18 -8.49 14.61
N VAL A 244 -0.62 -8.91 15.60
CA VAL A 244 -1.70 -8.10 16.18
C VAL A 244 -1.16 -6.84 16.84
N LEU A 245 -0.03 -6.95 17.56
CA LEU A 245 0.62 -5.79 18.19
C LEU A 245 1.16 -4.81 17.16
N ALA A 246 1.75 -5.30 16.07
CA ALA A 246 2.18 -4.46 14.97
C ALA A 246 0.98 -3.72 14.35
N GLU A 247 -0.14 -4.41 14.07
CA GLU A 247 -1.35 -3.78 13.53
C GLU A 247 -1.85 -2.65 14.44
N LYS A 248 -1.87 -2.85 15.77
CA LYS A 248 -2.23 -1.79 16.73
C LYS A 248 -1.24 -0.64 16.75
N GLY A 249 0.05 -0.90 16.59
CA GLY A 249 1.09 0.13 16.54
C GLY A 249 0.88 1.16 15.43
N LEU A 250 0.21 0.80 14.33
CA LEU A 250 -0.09 1.74 13.24
C LEU A 250 -1.00 2.90 13.69
N LEU A 251 -1.82 2.67 14.72
CA LEU A 251 -2.76 3.67 15.26
C LEU A 251 -2.14 4.50 16.40
N MET A 252 -0.95 4.15 16.88
CA MET A 252 -0.28 4.84 17.98
C MET A 252 0.54 6.04 17.50
N HIS A 253 0.91 6.93 18.42
CA HIS A 253 1.94 7.94 18.13
C HIS A 253 3.28 7.27 17.82
N ARG A 254 4.10 7.92 16.97
CA ARG A 254 5.47 7.45 16.67
C ARG A 254 6.27 7.26 17.95
N GLY A 255 7.00 6.15 18.02
CA GLY A 255 7.83 5.81 19.16
C GLY A 255 7.65 4.37 19.63
N PHE A 256 8.31 4.05 20.74
CA PHE A 256 8.32 2.74 21.36
C PHE A 256 7.56 2.78 22.69
N VAL A 257 6.70 1.79 22.90
CA VAL A 257 5.93 1.61 24.13
C VAL A 257 6.15 0.20 24.66
N LEU A 258 6.45 0.09 25.95
CA LEU A 258 6.53 -1.16 26.68
C LEU A 258 5.29 -1.30 27.57
N LEU A 259 4.62 -2.43 27.49
CA LEU A 259 3.40 -2.73 28.25
C LEU A 259 3.67 -3.88 29.21
N ALA A 260 3.44 -3.63 30.50
CA ALA A 260 3.73 -4.57 31.59
C ALA A 260 2.62 -5.59 31.83
N THR A 261 1.46 -5.44 31.18
CA THR A 261 0.32 -6.36 31.26
C THR A 261 -0.24 -6.63 29.87
N PRO A 262 -0.60 -7.88 29.54
CA PRO A 262 -1.11 -8.22 28.23
C PRO A 262 -2.48 -7.58 28.02
N PRO A 263 -2.70 -6.82 26.95
CA PRO A 263 -3.99 -6.31 26.59
C PRO A 263 -4.96 -7.46 26.29
N PRO A 264 -6.26 -7.30 26.56
CA PRO A 264 -7.25 -8.37 26.39
C PRO A 264 -7.29 -8.99 24.98
N TYR A 265 -6.92 -8.22 23.95
CA TYR A 265 -6.92 -8.66 22.55
C TYR A 265 -5.72 -9.54 22.18
N VAL A 266 -4.63 -9.54 22.95
CA VAL A 266 -3.46 -10.42 22.71
C VAL A 266 -3.68 -11.80 23.31
N LEU A 267 -4.48 -11.90 24.37
CA LEU A 267 -4.78 -13.14 25.09
C LEU A 267 -5.58 -14.16 24.25
N GLN A 268 -6.24 -13.73 23.18
CA GLN A 268 -6.99 -14.62 22.27
C GLN A 268 -6.10 -15.36 21.25
N HIS A 269 -4.83 -14.97 21.17
CA HIS A 269 -3.84 -15.49 20.24
C HIS A 269 -2.64 -16.14 20.96
N GLY A 270 -2.71 -16.22 22.29
CA GLY A 270 -1.59 -16.49 23.19
C GLY A 270 -1.38 -17.94 23.57
#